data_AF-A0A7C1SGT7-F1
#
_entry.id   AF-A0A7C1SGT7-F1
#
_cell.length_a   1.000
_cell.length_b   1.000
_cell.length_c   1.000
_cell.angle_alpha   90.00
_cell.angle_beta   90.00
_cell.angle_gamma   90.00
#
_symmetry.space_group_name_H-M   'P 1'
#
loop_
_entity.id
_entity.type
_entity.pdbx_description
1 polymer ?
#
loop_
_entity_poly.entity_id
_entity_poly.type
_entity_poly.pdbx_seq_one_letter_code
_entity_poly.pdbx_strand_id
1 'polypeptide(L)'
;MRSRRATVAFMHPSEEAFARLLDYYRIRWEYEPRTFVLRTDEQGNPKESFTPDFYLPDYDLYIELTVRRANLNRRKRRKIALLQSLYPDIRIKLMSARDFERLMLKYGVHWREHLNEADPV
;
A
#
# COMPACT_ATOMS: atom_id res chain seq x y z
N MET A 1 17.52 8.17 10.56
CA MET A 1 18.42 8.52 9.44
C MET A 1 17.63 8.39 8.14
N ARG A 2 17.62 9.45 7.33
CA ARG A 2 16.65 9.73 6.26
C ARG A 2 16.69 8.67 5.15
N SER A 3 15.63 7.86 5.00
CA SER A 3 15.45 7.11 3.74
C SER A 3 15.19 8.14 2.64
N ARG A 4 15.89 7.97 1.52
CA ARG A 4 15.93 8.91 0.40
C ARG A 4 14.53 9.35 0.01
N ARG A 5 14.21 10.64 0.25
CA ARG A 5 13.22 11.39 -0.54
C ARG A 5 13.73 11.55 -1.99
N ALA A 6 14.11 10.46 -2.66
CA ALA A 6 14.04 10.46 -4.10
C ALA A 6 12.56 10.71 -4.40
N THR A 7 12.27 11.71 -5.23
CA THR A 7 10.90 12.16 -5.51
C THR A 7 10.10 10.97 -6.05
N VAL A 8 9.37 10.28 -5.17
CA VAL A 8 8.53 9.14 -5.56
C VAL A 8 7.42 9.73 -6.43
N ALA A 9 7.40 9.36 -7.70
CA ALA A 9 6.31 9.69 -8.60
C ALA A 9 5.21 8.65 -8.39
N PHE A 10 4.22 9.00 -7.56
CA PHE A 10 3.07 8.14 -7.32
C PHE A 10 2.22 8.04 -8.59
N MET A 11 1.79 6.83 -8.92
CA MET A 11 0.91 6.56 -10.06
C MET A 11 -0.50 7.10 -9.83
N HIS A 12 -0.96 7.15 -8.57
CA HIS A 12 -2.29 7.64 -8.22
C HIS A 12 -2.29 8.58 -6.98
N PRO A 13 -3.17 9.61 -6.96
CA PRO A 13 -3.28 10.51 -5.80
C PRO A 13 -3.59 9.82 -4.46
N SER A 14 -4.27 8.67 -4.49
CA SER A 14 -4.54 7.88 -3.29
C SER A 14 -3.28 7.26 -2.68
N GLU A 15 -2.28 6.92 -3.50
CA GLU A 15 -0.99 6.39 -3.03
C GLU A 15 -0.19 7.49 -2.34
N GLU A 16 -0.13 8.66 -2.96
CA GLU A 16 0.53 9.83 -2.36
C GLU A 16 -0.10 10.22 -1.03
N ALA A 17 -1.43 10.28 -0.95
CA ALA A 17 -2.14 10.57 0.29
C ALA A 17 -1.84 9.53 1.38
N PHE A 18 -1.78 8.25 1.01
CA PHE A 18 -1.44 7.17 1.95
C PHE A 18 0.02 7.26 2.43
N ALA A 19 0.97 7.56 1.54
CA ALA A 19 2.37 7.76 1.88
C ALA A 19 2.55 8.94 2.86
N ARG A 20 1.90 10.08 2.60
CA ARG A 20 1.89 11.25 3.52
C ARG A 20 1.33 10.89 4.89
N LEU A 21 0.31 10.03 4.91
CA LEU A 21 -0.25 9.54 6.16
C LEU A 21 0.77 8.69 6.90
N LEU A 22 1.36 7.67 6.27
CA LEU A 22 2.43 6.87 6.88
C LEU A 22 3.59 7.72 7.41
N ASP A 23 4.01 8.75 6.67
CA ASP A 23 5.03 9.72 7.09
C ASP A 23 4.62 10.49 8.35
N TYR A 24 3.37 10.98 8.40
CA TYR A 24 2.81 11.67 9.57
C TYR A 24 2.88 10.78 10.82
N TYR A 25 2.54 9.50 10.66
CA TYR A 25 2.61 8.48 11.70
C TYR A 25 4.03 7.94 11.96
N ARG A 26 5.04 8.44 11.23
CA ARG A 26 6.43 7.97 11.27
C ARG A 26 6.60 6.47 11.05
N ILE A 27 5.69 5.87 10.29
CA ILE A 27 5.77 4.46 9.89
C ILE A 27 6.74 4.36 8.71
N ARG A 28 7.73 3.47 8.78
CA ARG A 28 8.63 3.24 7.62
C ARG A 28 7.86 2.55 6.51
N TRP A 29 8.09 3.00 5.28
CA TRP A 29 7.45 2.43 4.10
C TRP A 29 8.36 2.44 2.87
N GLU A 30 8.05 1.54 1.94
CA GLU A 30 8.64 1.44 0.60
C GLU A 30 7.50 1.39 -0.43
N TYR A 31 7.61 2.12 -1.54
CA TYR A 31 6.62 2.15 -2.63
C TYR A 31 7.01 1.18 -3.74
N GLU A 32 6.04 0.40 -4.24
CA GLU A 32 6.25 -0.67 -5.22
C GLU A 32 7.51 -1.53 -4.97
N PRO A 33 7.70 -2.04 -3.74
CA PRO A 33 8.97 -2.57 -3.24
C PRO A 33 9.43 -3.84 -3.97
N ARG A 34 8.49 -4.62 -4.49
CA ARG A 34 8.76 -5.91 -5.09
C ARG A 34 7.65 -6.37 -6.02
N THR A 35 8.04 -6.87 -7.18
CA THR A 35 7.16 -7.57 -8.11
C THR A 35 7.21 -9.08 -7.87
N PHE A 36 6.05 -9.71 -7.72
CA PHE A 36 5.87 -11.15 -7.61
C PHE A 36 5.31 -11.72 -8.90
N VAL A 37 5.95 -12.77 -9.42
CA VAL A 37 5.42 -13.54 -10.55
C VAL A 37 4.37 -14.50 -10.02
N LEU A 38 3.15 -14.41 -10.57
CA LEU A 38 2.00 -15.23 -10.19
C LEU A 38 1.70 -16.34 -11.20
N ARG A 39 2.05 -16.14 -12.47
CA ARG A 39 1.95 -17.16 -13.53
C ARG A 39 3.06 -16.97 -14.54
N THR A 40 3.58 -18.08 -15.06
CA THR A 40 4.52 -18.12 -16.19
C THR A 40 3.90 -18.83 -17.40
N ASP A 41 4.47 -18.62 -18.58
CA ASP A 41 4.22 -19.47 -19.74
C ASP A 41 5.10 -20.73 -19.75
N GLU A 42 4.98 -21.53 -20.81
CA GLU A 42 5.73 -22.78 -21.01
C GLU A 42 7.24 -22.56 -21.14
N GLN A 43 7.66 -21.34 -21.48
CA GLN A 43 9.07 -20.95 -21.62
C GLN A 43 9.61 -20.29 -20.33
N GLY A 44 8.78 -20.18 -19.29
CA GLY A 44 9.14 -19.57 -18.02
C GLY A 44 8.96 -18.05 -17.97
N ASN A 45 8.43 -17.40 -19.01
CA ASN A 45 8.24 -15.95 -19.02
C ASN A 45 7.05 -15.55 -18.14
N PRO A 46 7.13 -14.46 -17.34
CA PRO A 46 6.01 -13.97 -16.54
C PRO A 46 4.80 -13.58 -17.41
N LYS A 47 3.66 -14.23 -17.18
CA LYS A 47 2.35 -13.92 -17.81
C LYS A 47 1.45 -13.09 -16.92
N GLU A 48 1.54 -13.29 -15.60
CA GLU A 48 0.79 -12.51 -14.62
C GLU A 48 1.71 -12.19 -13.46
N SER A 49 1.87 -10.90 -13.17
CA SER A 49 2.64 -10.41 -12.03
C SER A 49 1.78 -9.51 -11.14
N PHE A 50 2.27 -9.31 -9.93
CA PHE A 50 1.64 -8.47 -8.94
C PHE A 50 2.70 -7.73 -8.12
N THR A 51 2.55 -6.41 -8.04
CA THR A 51 3.45 -5.52 -7.30
C THR A 51 2.57 -4.81 -6.29
N PRO A 52 2.71 -5.09 -4.98
CA PRO A 52 1.95 -4.39 -3.97
C PRO A 52 2.31 -2.90 -3.97
N ASP A 53 1.33 -2.04 -3.72
CA ASP A 53 1.52 -0.59 -3.70
C ASP A 53 2.56 -0.16 -2.64
N PHE A 54 2.56 -0.79 -1.45
CA PHE A 54 3.50 -0.48 -0.36
C PHE A 54 4.01 -1.71 0.40
N TYR A 55 5.16 -1.57 1.04
CA TYR A 55 5.65 -2.45 2.12
C TYR A 55 5.98 -1.64 3.37
N LEU A 56 5.63 -2.18 4.54
CA LEU A 56 5.91 -1.60 5.85
C LEU A 56 6.93 -2.48 6.59
N PRO A 57 8.24 -2.16 6.53
CA PRO A 57 9.30 -3.04 7.05
C PRO A 57 9.19 -3.34 8.54
N ASP A 58 8.68 -2.39 9.35
CA ASP A 58 8.51 -2.56 10.80
C ASP A 58 7.48 -3.64 11.15
N TYR A 59 6.60 -3.99 10.22
CA TYR A 59 5.49 -4.92 10.44
C TYR A 59 5.55 -6.16 9.57
N ASP A 60 6.58 -6.25 8.71
CA ASP A 60 6.69 -7.22 7.64
C ASP A 60 5.36 -7.41 6.89
N LEU A 61 4.86 -6.31 6.33
CA LEU A 61 3.50 -6.25 5.79
C LEU A 61 3.46 -5.49 4.46
N TYR A 62 2.95 -6.14 3.43
CA TYR A 62 2.58 -5.51 2.17
C TYR A 62 1.17 -4.92 2.26
N ILE A 63 0.97 -3.77 1.63
CA ILE A 63 -0.32 -3.11 1.51
C ILE A 63 -0.64 -2.94 0.03
N GLU A 64 -1.87 -3.31 -0.33
CA GLU A 64 -2.48 -3.01 -1.61
C GLU A 64 -3.63 -2.03 -1.38
N LEU A 65 -3.59 -0.86 -2.01
CA LEU A 65 -4.65 0.13 -1.92
C LEU A 65 -5.85 -0.28 -2.75
N THR A 66 -7.04 -0.03 -2.20
CA THR A 66 -8.30 -0.27 -2.89
C THR A 66 -9.17 0.98 -2.90
N VAL A 67 -9.80 1.23 -4.05
CA VAL A 67 -10.87 2.22 -4.18
C VAL A 67 -12.24 1.54 -4.03
N ARG A 68 -13.30 2.33 -3.83
CA ARG A 68 -14.69 1.82 -3.76
C ARG A 68 -15.25 1.51 -5.15
N ARG A 69 -14.60 0.61 -5.91
CA ARG A 69 -15.08 0.12 -7.21
C ARG A 69 -15.06 -1.42 -7.21
N ALA A 70 -16.23 -2.02 -7.00
CA ALA A 70 -16.37 -3.47 -6.75
C ALA A 70 -15.67 -4.37 -7.80
N ASN A 71 -15.78 -4.02 -9.09
CA ASN A 71 -15.18 -4.80 -10.18
C ASN A 71 -13.64 -4.82 -10.14
N LEU A 72 -13.01 -3.68 -9.80
CA LEU A 72 -11.56 -3.58 -9.67
C LEU A 72 -11.06 -4.40 -8.47
N ASN A 73 -11.83 -4.37 -7.38
CA ASN A 73 -11.50 -5.07 -6.14
C ASN A 73 -11.51 -6.61 -6.34
N ARG A 74 -12.36 -7.14 -7.22
CA ARG A 74 -12.38 -8.58 -7.53
C ARG A 74 -11.08 -9.04 -8.19
N ARG A 75 -10.54 -8.28 -9.14
CA ARG A 75 -9.25 -8.59 -9.79
C ARG A 75 -8.10 -8.52 -8.78
N LYS A 76 -8.03 -7.45 -7.97
CA LYS A 76 -7.02 -7.33 -6.91
C LYS A 76 -7.10 -8.50 -5.92
N ARG A 77 -8.29 -8.86 -5.45
CA ARG A 77 -8.50 -10.02 -4.54
C ARG A 77 -8.06 -11.34 -5.16
N ARG A 78 -8.34 -11.59 -6.44
CA ARG A 78 -7.86 -12.80 -7.13
C ARG A 78 -6.34 -12.87 -7.13
N LYS A 79 -5.67 -11.77 -7.48
CA LYS A 79 -4.20 -11.72 -7.50
C LYS A 79 -3.59 -11.91 -6.11
N ILE A 80 -4.18 -11.29 -5.09
CA ILE A 80 -3.76 -11.48 -3.69
C ILE A 80 -3.92 -12.94 -3.25
N ALA A 81 -5.06 -13.57 -3.56
CA ALA A 81 -5.27 -14.98 -3.21
C ALA A 81 -4.25 -15.90 -3.91
N LEU A 82 -3.92 -15.61 -5.17
CA LEU A 82 -2.90 -16.36 -5.91
C LEU A 82 -1.49 -16.11 -5.34
N LEU A 83 -1.17 -14.87 -4.96
CA LEU A 83 0.07 -14.54 -4.26
C LEU A 83 0.21 -15.35 -2.98
N GLN A 84 -0.82 -15.36 -2.13
CA GLN A 84 -0.79 -16.09 -0.86
C GLN A 84 -0.72 -17.61 -1.04
N SER A 85 -1.25 -18.13 -2.16
CA SER A 85 -1.10 -19.55 -2.51
C SER A 85 0.33 -19.90 -2.92
N LEU A 86 1.05 -19.00 -3.59
CA LEU A 86 2.40 -19.25 -4.10
C LEU A 86 3.50 -18.85 -3.11
N TYR A 87 3.23 -17.87 -2.26
CA TYR A 87 4.15 -17.29 -1.29
C TYR A 87 3.42 -17.18 0.07
N PRO A 88 3.23 -18.29 0.79
CA PRO A 88 2.39 -18.34 2.00
C PRO A 88 2.91 -17.47 3.14
N ASP A 89 4.22 -17.21 3.18
CA ASP A 89 4.84 -16.36 4.20
C ASP A 89 4.59 -14.86 3.95
N ILE A 90 4.12 -14.49 2.76
CA ILE A 90 3.88 -13.10 2.41
C ILE A 90 2.60 -12.59 3.06
N ARG A 91 2.78 -11.66 3.99
CA ARG A 91 1.69 -10.95 4.64
C ARG A 91 1.27 -9.77 3.80
N ILE A 92 0.02 -9.78 3.33
CA ILE A 92 -0.55 -8.69 2.52
C ILE A 92 -1.95 -8.31 2.98
N LYS A 93 -2.27 -7.01 2.96
CA LYS A 93 -3.63 -6.50 3.22
C LYS A 93 -4.12 -5.60 2.10
N LEU A 94 -5.36 -5.83 1.67
CA LEU A 94 -6.10 -4.92 0.82
C LEU A 94 -6.77 -3.85 1.69
N MET A 95 -6.48 -2.57 1.45
CA MET A 95 -6.86 -1.48 2.34
C MET A 95 -7.32 -0.25 1.57
N SER A 96 -8.47 0.33 1.92
CA SER A 96 -8.81 1.67 1.42
C SER A 96 -8.20 2.74 2.33
N ALA A 97 -8.00 3.96 1.81
CA ALA A 97 -7.54 5.09 2.63
C ALA A 97 -8.41 5.27 3.90
N ARG A 98 -9.74 5.08 3.78
CA ARG A 98 -10.68 5.11 4.90
C ARG A 98 -10.47 3.98 5.91
N ASP A 99 -10.06 2.79 5.47
CA ASP A 99 -9.79 1.67 6.38
C ASP A 99 -8.55 1.96 7.23
N PHE A 100 -7.54 2.61 6.63
CA PHE A 100 -6.35 3.03 7.35
C PHE A 100 -6.66 4.17 8.33
N GLU A 101 -7.39 5.20 7.92
CA GLU A 101 -7.85 6.26 8.82
C GLU A 101 -8.59 5.68 10.03
N ARG A 102 -9.51 4.73 9.80
CA ARG A 102 -10.22 4.04 10.89
C ARG A 102 -9.29 3.24 11.79
N LEU A 103 -8.29 2.58 11.23
CA LEU A 103 -7.30 1.84 12.00
C LEU A 103 -6.52 2.79 12.92
N MET A 104 -6.08 3.93 12.40
CA MET A 104 -5.31 4.90 13.18
C MET A 104 -6.15 5.58 14.27
N LEU A 105 -7.41 5.93 13.96
CA LEU A 105 -8.36 6.43 14.96
C LEU A 105 -8.56 5.42 16.10
N LYS A 106 -8.67 4.13 15.78
CA LYS A 106 -8.81 3.07 16.79
C LYS A 106 -7.58 2.97 17.70
N TYR A 107 -6.38 3.29 17.21
CA TYR A 107 -5.14 3.29 18.00
C TYR A 107 -4.82 4.66 18.64
N GLY A 108 -5.81 5.56 18.73
CA GLY A 108 -5.71 6.80 19.50
C GLY A 108 -4.94 7.92 18.80
N VAL A 109 -4.78 7.84 17.48
CA VAL A 109 -4.12 8.93 16.74
C VAL A 109 -5.15 9.72 15.97
N HIS A 110 -5.31 10.97 16.39
CA HIS A 110 -6.28 11.89 15.82
C HIS A 110 -5.67 12.65 14.63
N TRP A 111 -6.29 12.52 13.46
CA TRP A 111 -5.98 13.32 12.26
C TRP A 111 -6.51 14.76 12.34
N ARG A 112 -7.39 15.07 13.31
CA ARG A 112 -8.17 16.32 13.34
C ARG A 112 -7.48 17.53 13.97
N GLU A 113 -6.23 17.45 14.41
CA GLU A 113 -5.57 18.58 15.08
C GLU A 113 -4.73 19.47 14.16
N HIS A 114 -4.59 19.16 12.85
CA HIS A 114 -3.72 19.93 11.95
C HIS A 114 -4.40 20.65 10.79
N LEU A 115 -5.74 20.77 10.77
CA LEU A 115 -6.44 21.65 9.80
C LEU A 115 -6.54 23.12 10.25
N ASN A 116 -5.86 23.53 11.32
CA ASN A 116 -5.86 24.92 11.79
C ASN A 116 -4.50 25.64 11.74
N GLU A 117 -3.42 25.05 11.18
CA GLU A 117 -2.09 25.71 11.19
C GLU A 117 -1.28 25.66 9.88
N ALA A 118 -1.90 25.36 8.74
CA ALA A 118 -1.32 25.63 7.42
C ALA A 118 -2.50 25.82 6.43
N ASP A 119 -2.98 27.04 6.19
CA ASP A 119 -2.26 28.12 5.52
C ASP A 119 -2.44 29.50 6.18
N PRO A 120 -1.36 30.25 6.45
CA PRO A 120 -1.38 31.69 6.37
C PRO A 120 -0.86 32.17 5.00
N VAL A 121 -1.79 32.80 4.27
CA VAL A 121 -1.69 33.63 3.04
C VAL A 121 -1.50 32.91 1.71
#